data_AF-A0A0Q4XBU5-F1
#
_entry.id   AF-A0A0Q4XBU5-F1
#
_cell.length_a   1.000
_cell.length_b   1.000
_cell.length_c   1.000
_cell.angle_alpha   90.00
_cell.angle_beta   90.00
_cell.angle_gamma   90.00
#
_symmetry.space_group_name_H-M   'P 1'
#
loop_
_entity.id
_entity.type
_entity.pdbx_description
1 polymer ?
#
loop_
_entity_poly.entity_id
_entity_poly.type
_entity_poly.pdbx_seq_one_letter_code
_entity_poly.pdbx_strand_id
1 'polypeptide(L)' 'MNQLVRLSQIGDADAIAEPSAELRVPFAQSGAFVCKFIIGEPNDRAVCCGAPAPDGKSWCAFHRRIVFEPARPGRLR' A
#
# COMPACT_ATOMS: atom_id res chain seq x y z
N MET A 1 -30.17 27.72 7.37
CA MET A 1 -29.01 27.55 6.47
C MET A 1 -28.86 26.07 6.13
N ASN A 2 -29.17 25.67 4.90
CA ASN A 2 -28.99 24.29 4.43
C ASN A 2 -27.60 24.16 3.80
N GLN A 3 -26.69 23.45 4.48
CA GLN A 3 -25.35 23.17 3.98
C GLN A 3 -25.44 22.03 2.96
N LEU A 4 -25.56 22.40 1.68
CA LEU A 4 -25.37 21.51 0.54
C LEU A 4 -23.90 21.08 0.51
N VAL A 5 -23.62 19.90 1.06
CA VAL A 5 -22.30 19.27 0.94
C VAL A 5 -22.06 18.99 -0.54
N ARG A 6 -21.11 19.73 -1.12
CA ARG A 6 -20.63 19.58 -2.49
C ARG A 6 -20.02 18.19 -2.66
N LEU A 7 -20.86 17.23 -3.09
CA LEU A 7 -20.51 15.87 -3.52
C LEU A 7 -19.77 15.88 -4.87
N SER A 8 -18.79 16.77 -5.05
CA SER A 8 -18.14 17.01 -6.35
C SER A 8 -16.61 17.00 -6.29
N GLN A 9 -16.04 16.22 -5.38
CA GLN A 9 -14.61 15.89 -5.36
C GLN A 9 -14.37 14.37 -5.31
N ILE A 10 -15.19 13.61 -6.02
CA ILE A 10 -14.71 12.34 -6.58
C ILE A 10 -13.89 12.73 -7.81
N GLY A 11 -12.82 13.48 -7.59
CA GLY A 11 -11.82 13.69 -8.62
C GLY A 11 -11.25 12.31 -8.94
N ASP A 12 -10.99 12.05 -10.21
CA ASP A 12 -10.13 10.96 -10.67
C ASP A 12 -8.91 10.85 -9.74
N ALA A 13 -9.05 10.01 -8.71
CA ALA A 13 -7.94 9.66 -7.87
C ALA A 13 -7.10 8.79 -8.79
N ASP A 14 -6.06 9.39 -9.38
CA ASP A 14 -5.02 8.70 -10.14
C ASP A 14 -4.88 7.30 -9.58
N ALA A 15 -5.37 6.32 -10.34
CA ALA A 15 -5.49 4.96 -9.84
C ALA A 15 -4.07 4.53 -9.45
N ILE A 16 -3.81 4.44 -8.13
CA ILE A 16 -2.47 4.08 -7.65
C ILE A 16 -2.17 2.69 -8.21
N ALA A 17 -1.25 2.64 -9.18
CA ALA A 17 -0.93 1.43 -9.90
C ALA A 17 -0.24 0.41 -8.98
N GLU A 18 -0.44 -0.87 -9.28
CA GLU A 18 0.31 -1.93 -8.64
C GLU A 18 1.81 -1.79 -8.99
N PRO A 19 2.72 -1.92 -8.01
CA PRO A 19 4.16 -1.83 -8.27
C PRO A 19 4.67 -2.97 -9.15
N SER A 20 5.64 -2.66 -10.02
CA SER A 20 6.25 -3.63 -10.94
C SER A 20 6.89 -4.81 -10.20
N ALA A 21 6.74 -6.01 -10.77
CA ALA A 21 7.39 -7.22 -10.28
C ALA A 21 8.92 -7.14 -10.33
N GLU A 22 9.49 -6.30 -11.19
CA GLU A 22 10.94 -6.10 -11.32
C GLU A 22 11.56 -5.43 -10.08
N LEU A 23 10.75 -4.72 -9.29
CA LEU A 23 11.21 -4.06 -8.07
C LEU A 23 11.31 -5.04 -6.89
N ARG A 24 10.84 -6.28 -7.04
CA ARG A 24 10.78 -7.25 -5.95
C ARG A 24 12.17 -7.60 -5.44
N VAL A 25 12.31 -7.67 -4.12
CA VAL A 25 13.59 -7.95 -3.47
C VAL A 25 13.43 -8.95 -2.31
N PRO A 26 14.44 -9.78 -2.01
CA PRO A 26 14.41 -10.61 -0.80
C PRO A 26 14.22 -9.76 0.45
N PHE A 27 13.35 -10.19 1.38
CA PHE A 27 13.06 -9.44 2.62
C PHE A 27 14.34 -9.17 3.42
N ALA A 28 15.20 -10.17 3.56
CA ALA A 28 16.48 -10.05 4.26
C ALA A 28 17.44 -9.01 3.64
N GLN A 29 17.26 -8.66 2.36
CA GLN A 29 18.10 -7.70 1.63
C GLN A 29 17.40 -6.35 1.44
N SER A 30 16.18 -6.20 1.95
CA SER A 30 15.41 -4.99 1.74
C SER A 30 15.99 -3.85 2.60
N GLY A 31 16.49 -2.79 1.96
CA GLY A 31 17.08 -1.62 2.64
C GLY A 31 16.04 -0.72 3.34
N ALA A 32 16.50 0.37 3.98
CA ALA A 32 15.62 1.45 4.43
C ALA A 32 14.93 2.09 3.20
N PHE A 33 13.69 2.57 3.33
CA PHE A 33 12.92 3.20 2.23
C PHE A 33 12.42 2.27 1.12
N VAL A 34 12.37 0.97 1.39
CA VAL A 34 11.88 -0.05 0.47
C VAL A 34 10.61 -0.69 1.03
N CYS A 35 9.57 -0.84 0.21
CA CYS A 35 8.30 -1.42 0.63
C CYS A 35 8.46 -2.88 1.07
N LYS A 36 8.06 -3.16 2.31
CA LYS A 36 8.19 -4.45 3.02
C LYS A 36 6.95 -5.35 2.90
N PHE A 37 6.02 -5.04 1.99
CA PHE A 37 4.87 -5.91 1.79
C PHE A 37 5.34 -7.25 1.23
N ILE A 38 5.07 -8.35 1.93
CA ILE A 38 5.47 -9.70 1.52
C ILE A 38 4.56 -10.16 0.39
N ILE A 39 5.16 -10.59 -0.72
CA ILE A 39 4.48 -11.19 -1.86
C ILE A 39 4.60 -12.71 -1.72
N GLY A 40 3.46 -13.38 -1.59
CA GLY A 40 3.40 -14.83 -1.34
C GLY A 40 3.59 -15.17 0.14
N GLU A 41 4.37 -16.21 0.41
CA GLU A 41 4.49 -16.80 1.76
C GLU A 41 5.53 -16.07 2.64
N PRO A 42 5.20 -15.77 3.91
CA PRO A 42 6.13 -15.16 4.86
C PRO A 42 7.05 -16.21 5.47
N ASN A 43 8.11 -16.57 4.75
CA ASN A 43 9.15 -17.49 5.22
C ASN A 43 10.56 -16.87 5.06
N ASP A 44 11.59 -17.67 5.32
CA ASP A 44 13.01 -17.27 5.29
C ASP A 44 13.46 -16.77 3.91
N ARG A 45 12.73 -17.15 2.85
CA ARG A 45 12.92 -16.75 1.46
C ARG A 45 11.86 -15.74 1.00
N ALA A 46 11.19 -15.08 1.94
CA ALA A 46 10.15 -14.09 1.64
C ALA A 46 10.68 -13.02 0.67
N VAL A 47 9.85 -12.70 -0.32
CA VAL A 47 10.10 -11.64 -1.29
C VAL A 47 9.17 -10.47 -0.97
N CYS A 48 9.74 -9.27 -0.95
CA CYS A 48 9.02 -8.03 -0.76
C CYS A 48 8.60 -7.41 -2.10
N CYS A 49 7.55 -6.60 -2.06
CA CYS A 49 7.19 -5.64 -3.10
C CYS A 49 8.40 -4.84 -3.62
N GLY A 50 9.20 -4.27 -2.71
CA GLY A 50 10.46 -3.62 -3.07
C GLY A 50 10.34 -2.24 -3.73
N ALA A 51 9.13 -1.77 -4.07
CA ALA A 51 8.92 -0.41 -4.54
C ALA A 51 9.34 0.65 -3.50
N PRO A 52 9.73 1.87 -3.92
CA PRO A 52 10.08 2.95 -3.01
C PRO A 52 8.97 3.20 -1.98
N ALA A 53 9.34 3.15 -0.70
CA ALA A 53 8.49 3.57 0.39
C ALA A 53 8.90 5.00 0.80
N PRO A 54 7.94 5.93 1.01
CA PRO A 54 8.29 7.25 1.49
C PRO A 54 8.93 7.16 2.88
N ASP A 55 9.72 8.18 3.24
CA ASP A 55 10.47 8.20 4.50
C ASP A 55 9.60 7.87 5.72
N GLY A 56 10.18 7.10 6.64
CA GLY A 56 9.52 6.61 7.85
C GLY A 56 8.38 5.60 7.64
N LYS A 57 8.16 5.10 6.41
CA LYS A 57 7.06 4.15 6.11
C LYS A 57 7.58 2.80 5.63
N SER A 58 6.88 1.75 6.03
CA SER A 58 7.18 0.36 5.60
C SER A 58 6.52 -0.03 4.28
N TRP A 59 5.55 0.76 3.78
CA TRP A 59 4.73 0.40 2.61
C TRP A 59 4.65 1.54 1.58
N CYS A 60 4.71 1.17 0.29
CA CYS A 60 4.47 2.08 -0.83
C CYS A 60 2.99 2.50 -0.89
N ALA A 61 2.67 3.49 -1.72
CA ALA A 61 1.31 4.03 -1.83
C ALA A 61 0.24 2.95 -2.07
N PHE A 62 0.53 1.99 -2.96
CA PHE A 62 -0.38 0.87 -3.25
C PHE A 62 -0.62 -0.02 -2.02
N HIS A 63 0.46 -0.54 -1.42
CA HIS A 63 0.34 -1.48 -0.30
C HIS A 63 -0.11 -0.83 1.01
N ARG A 64 0.02 0.49 1.17
CA ARG A 64 -0.61 1.22 2.28
C ARG A 64 -2.12 1.07 2.26
N ARG A 65 -2.74 1.02 1.07
CA ARG A 65 -4.19 0.84 0.95
C ARG A 65 -4.60 -0.53 1.48
N ILE A 66 -3.85 -1.57 1.13
CA ILE A 66 -4.12 -2.94 1.60
C ILE A 66 -3.96 -3.07 3.12
N VAL A 67 -2.95 -2.42 3.69
CA VAL A 67 -2.62 -2.53 5.12
C VAL A 67 -3.55 -1.68 6.01
N PHE A 68 -3.91 -0.48 5.55
CA PHE A 68 -4.64 0.49 6.37
C PHE A 68 -6.11 0.66 5.99
N GLU A 69 -6.50 0.45 4.73
CA GLU A 69 -7.92 0.56 4.37
C GLU A 69 -8.66 -0.65 4.95
N PRO A 70 -9.71 -0.43 5.76
CA PRO A 70 -10.54 -1.53 6.22
C PRO A 70 -11.12 -2.24 5.00
N ALA A 71 -10.99 -3.57 4.95
CA ALA A 71 -11.65 -4.39 3.94
C ALA A 71 -13.17 -4.36 4.16
N ARG A 72 -13.82 -3.28 3.70
CA ARG A 72 -15.25 -2.97 3.78
C ARG A 72 -15.82 -2.73 5.20
N PRO A 73 -16.84 -1.84 5.34
CA PRO A 73 -17.56 -1.65 6.58
C PRO A 73 -18.42 -2.88 6.85
N GLY A 74 -18.15 -3.63 7.91
CA GLY A 74 -19.00 -4.77 8.28
C GLY A 74 -18.44 -5.77 9.26
N ARG A 75 -17.14 -5.72 9.59
CA ARG A 75 -16.62 -6.49 10.73
C ARG A 75 -15.88 -5.55 11.68
N LEU A 76 -16.64 -4.98 12.62
CA LEU A 76 -16.07 -4.46 13.85
C LEU A 76 -15.26 -5.62 14.48
N ARG A 77 -14.00 -5.33 14.81
CA ARG A 77 -13.20 -6.18 15.68
C ARG A 77 -13.74 -6.13 17.10
#